data_AF-A0A958DC29-F1
#
_entry.id   AF-A0A958DC29-F1
#
_cell.length_a   1.000
_cell.length_b   1.000
_cell.length_c   1.000
_cell.angle_alpha   90.00
_cell.angle_beta   90.00
_cell.angle_gamma   90.00
#
_symmetry.space_group_name_H-M   'P 1'
#
loop_
_entity.id
_entity.type
_entity.pdbx_description
1 polymer ?
#
loop_
_entity_poly.entity_id
_entity_poly.type
_entity_poly.pdbx_seq_one_letter_code
_entity_poly.pdbx_strand_id
1 'polypeptide(L)'
;MREDHGTDAAIVAQNNALSVPYEDNLWHVTAGLQEAYLDGQVDGSNNRLDVAAIGTRFDDGSATPDGSPLRWGIPKSALSVSTHTGYSEQAAGLVDVVNNHTPALLNSAYPSAPDDSVVTLLFARDDHYISTAMGDTGPGTVTVNDTTGAIAVGLAGTHVTTYSTLNWAPFTKTAEGWIAADVYPVVDNLVTQLGSVITDADLTALSGGVTPDDLDLARRGAISVAQNY
;
A
#
# COMPACT_ATOMS: atom_id res chain seq x y z
N MET A 1 -24.01 -11.73 6.79
CA MET A 1 -23.06 -12.84 6.63
C MET A 1 -22.01 -12.42 5.61
N ARG A 2 -20.78 -12.89 5.76
CA ARG A 2 -19.66 -12.61 4.85
C ARG A 2 -18.96 -13.91 4.49
N GLU A 3 -18.58 -14.05 3.23
CA GLU A 3 -17.71 -15.09 2.69
C GLU A 3 -16.47 -14.39 2.11
N ASP A 4 -15.28 -14.86 2.47
CA ASP A 4 -14.02 -14.31 1.96
C ASP A 4 -13.65 -14.98 0.63
N HIS A 5 -13.21 -14.17 -0.33
CA HIS A 5 -12.92 -14.56 -1.72
C HIS A 5 -11.46 -14.31 -2.09
N GLY A 6 -10.58 -14.36 -1.10
CA GLY A 6 -9.15 -14.21 -1.30
C GLY A 6 -8.59 -12.81 -1.05
N THR A 7 -7.30 -12.70 -1.26
CA THR A 7 -6.52 -11.47 -1.08
C THR A 7 -5.42 -11.40 -2.13
N ASP A 8 -5.12 -10.19 -2.58
CA ASP A 8 -3.96 -9.86 -3.41
C ASP A 8 -3.11 -8.84 -2.65
N ALA A 9 -1.79 -8.95 -2.71
CA ALA A 9 -0.88 -8.08 -1.98
C ALA A 9 0.36 -7.69 -2.80
N ALA A 10 0.78 -6.44 -2.67
CA ALA A 10 2.08 -5.94 -3.08
C ALA A 10 2.85 -5.44 -1.86
N ILE A 11 4.14 -5.76 -1.82
CA ILE A 11 5.10 -5.22 -0.85
C ILE A 11 6.09 -4.38 -1.64
N VAL A 12 6.26 -3.12 -1.25
CA VAL A 12 7.18 -2.17 -1.89
C VAL A 12 8.26 -1.79 -0.88
N ALA A 13 9.52 -1.96 -1.28
CA ALA A 13 10.69 -1.50 -0.55
C ALA A 13 11.40 -0.39 -1.36
N GLN A 14 11.94 0.62 -0.68
CA GLN A 14 12.87 1.53 -1.34
C GLN A 14 14.25 0.87 -1.43
N ASN A 15 14.84 0.89 -2.62
CA ASN A 15 16.23 0.53 -2.75
C ASN A 15 17.10 1.69 -2.24
N ASN A 16 17.55 1.58 -0.98
CA ASN A 16 18.36 2.60 -0.31
C ASN A 16 19.83 2.62 -0.77
N ALA A 17 20.15 2.10 -1.97
CA ALA A 17 21.45 2.29 -2.61
C ALA A 17 21.82 3.78 -2.80
N LEU A 18 20.82 4.67 -2.81
CA LEU A 18 21.00 6.11 -2.79
C LEU A 18 20.83 6.60 -1.34
N SER A 19 21.84 7.29 -0.81
CA SER A 19 21.80 7.98 0.48
C SER A 19 20.78 9.13 0.44
N VAL A 20 19.50 8.81 0.50
CA VAL A 20 18.43 9.78 0.72
C VAL A 20 18.13 9.88 2.22
N PRO A 21 17.92 11.11 2.76
CA PRO A 21 17.73 11.32 4.18
C PRO A 21 16.46 10.65 4.74
N TYR A 22 15.46 10.38 3.89
CA TYR A 22 14.22 9.69 4.22
C TYR A 22 13.69 8.86 3.03
N GLU A 23 12.66 8.04 3.28
CA GLU A 23 11.99 7.14 2.32
C GLU A 23 11.14 7.91 1.27
N ASP A 24 11.75 8.87 0.56
CA ASP A 24 11.07 9.81 -0.34
C ASP A 24 10.30 9.14 -1.49
N ASN A 25 10.84 8.05 -2.05
CA ASN A 25 10.17 7.35 -3.14
C ASN A 25 8.98 6.53 -2.64
N LEU A 26 9.03 5.96 -1.44
CA LEU A 26 7.86 5.29 -0.85
C LEU A 26 6.74 6.29 -0.54
N TRP A 27 7.09 7.51 -0.09
CA TRP A 27 6.13 8.60 0.06
C TRP A 27 5.45 8.94 -1.27
N HIS A 28 6.24 9.15 -2.33
CA HIS A 28 5.70 9.44 -3.66
C HIS A 28 4.81 8.33 -4.22
N VAL A 29 5.20 7.05 -4.07
CA VAL A 29 4.34 5.93 -4.48
C VAL A 29 3.06 5.91 -3.66
N THR A 30 3.15 6.07 -2.34
CA THR A 30 1.98 6.04 -1.47
C THR A 30 1.00 7.14 -1.83
N ALA A 31 1.47 8.37 -2.04
CA ALA A 31 0.65 9.49 -2.48
C ALA A 31 0.00 9.22 -3.83
N GLY A 32 0.78 8.80 -4.84
CA GLY A 32 0.24 8.52 -6.17
C GLY A 32 -0.74 7.35 -6.20
N LEU A 33 -0.52 6.32 -5.37
CA LEU A 33 -1.48 5.24 -5.18
C LEU A 33 -2.76 5.77 -4.51
N GLN A 34 -2.64 6.50 -3.40
CA GLN A 34 -3.80 7.11 -2.75
C GLN A 34 -4.61 7.99 -3.70
N GLU A 35 -3.96 8.85 -4.49
CA GLU A 35 -4.62 9.69 -5.51
C GLU A 35 -5.30 8.85 -6.60
N ALA A 36 -4.61 7.85 -7.15
CA ALA A 36 -5.18 6.95 -8.15
C ALA A 36 -6.41 6.18 -7.64
N TYR A 37 -6.48 5.90 -6.33
CA TYR A 37 -7.57 5.14 -5.71
C TYR A 37 -8.67 6.00 -5.12
N LEU A 38 -8.38 7.24 -4.71
CA LEU A 38 -9.39 8.23 -4.30
C LEU A 38 -10.15 8.79 -5.51
N ASP A 39 -9.54 8.87 -6.69
CA ASP A 39 -10.22 9.25 -7.95
C ASP A 39 -11.05 8.12 -8.57
N GLY A 40 -11.16 6.96 -7.91
CA GLY A 40 -12.19 5.97 -8.21
C GLY A 40 -11.97 5.19 -9.50
N GLN A 41 -10.72 4.96 -9.92
CA GLN A 41 -10.47 3.94 -10.95
C GLN A 41 -10.78 2.57 -10.38
N VAL A 42 -11.96 2.07 -10.74
CA VAL A 42 -12.28 0.66 -10.66
C VAL A 42 -11.91 0.05 -12.01
N ASP A 43 -11.04 -0.96 -12.02
CA ASP A 43 -10.74 -1.68 -13.24
C ASP A 43 -12.00 -2.43 -13.74
N GLY A 44 -11.92 -3.03 -14.93
CA GLY A 44 -13.02 -3.81 -15.50
C GLY A 44 -13.47 -5.01 -14.64
N SER A 45 -12.73 -5.33 -13.57
CA SER A 45 -13.00 -6.41 -12.61
C SER A 45 -13.51 -5.89 -11.25
N ASN A 46 -13.78 -4.59 -11.14
CA ASN A 46 -14.18 -3.93 -9.89
C ASN A 46 -13.06 -3.91 -8.82
N ASN A 47 -11.80 -4.11 -9.22
CA ASN A 47 -10.65 -3.87 -8.35
C ASN A 47 -10.38 -2.39 -8.27
N ARG A 48 -10.20 -1.90 -7.05
CA ARG A 48 -9.79 -0.53 -6.83
C ARG A 48 -8.29 -0.45 -6.92
N LEU A 49 -7.55 -1.37 -6.29
CA LEU A 49 -6.10 -1.40 -6.26
C LEU A 49 -5.56 -2.56 -7.10
N ASP A 50 -5.23 -2.31 -8.37
CA ASP A 50 -4.61 -3.32 -9.24
C ASP A 50 -3.18 -3.64 -8.76
N VAL A 51 -3.09 -4.61 -7.84
CA VAL A 51 -1.85 -5.12 -7.23
C VAL A 51 -0.85 -5.56 -8.30
N ALA A 52 -1.33 -6.21 -9.36
CA ALA A 52 -0.47 -6.68 -10.44
C ALA A 52 0.12 -5.50 -11.24
N ALA A 53 -0.66 -4.44 -11.43
CA ALA A 53 -0.18 -3.21 -12.06
C ALA A 53 0.88 -2.49 -11.21
N ILE A 54 0.83 -2.57 -9.88
CA ILE A 54 1.87 -1.98 -9.00
C ILE A 54 3.24 -2.60 -9.35
N GLY A 55 3.35 -3.94 -9.38
CA GLY A 55 4.59 -4.62 -9.75
C GLY A 55 5.03 -4.28 -11.17
N THR A 56 4.10 -4.33 -12.13
CA THR A 56 4.39 -3.99 -13.53
C THR A 56 4.87 -2.54 -13.72
N ARG A 57 4.46 -1.63 -12.84
CA ARG A 57 4.79 -0.20 -12.96
C ARG A 57 6.04 0.20 -12.20
N PHE A 58 6.25 -0.34 -11.00
CA PHE A 58 7.26 0.15 -10.06
C PHE A 58 8.40 -0.83 -9.77
N ASP A 59 8.30 -2.09 -10.17
CA ASP A 59 9.41 -3.02 -9.98
C ASP A 59 10.60 -2.69 -10.91
N ASP A 60 11.82 -2.83 -10.41
CA ASP A 60 13.05 -2.57 -11.16
C ASP A 60 13.22 -3.52 -12.37
N GLY A 61 12.64 -4.72 -12.29
CA GLY A 61 12.65 -5.69 -13.39
C GLY A 61 11.65 -5.39 -14.52
N SER A 62 10.68 -4.50 -14.29
CA SER A 62 9.52 -4.35 -15.17
C SER A 62 9.84 -3.67 -16.52
N ALA A 63 9.14 -4.04 -17.60
CA ALA A 63 9.32 -3.37 -18.89
C ALA A 63 8.63 -2.00 -18.86
N THR A 64 9.29 -0.96 -19.40
CA THR A 64 8.71 0.38 -19.44
C THR A 64 7.97 0.60 -20.76
N PRO A 65 6.62 0.78 -20.79
CA PRO A 65 5.88 0.90 -22.05
C PRO A 65 6.32 2.06 -22.94
N ASP A 66 6.91 3.09 -22.32
CA ASP A 66 7.38 4.33 -22.92
C ASP A 66 8.91 4.46 -22.98
N GLY A 67 9.65 3.47 -22.48
CA GLY A 67 11.11 3.56 -22.36
C GLY A 67 11.59 4.58 -21.32
N SER A 68 10.69 5.20 -20.54
CA SER A 68 11.06 6.22 -19.57
C SER A 68 11.87 5.62 -18.41
N PRO A 69 12.97 6.25 -17.98
CA PRO A 69 13.72 5.83 -16.79
C PRO A 69 13.02 6.19 -15.48
N LEU A 70 11.94 6.99 -15.55
CA LEU A 70 11.19 7.48 -14.39
C LEU A 70 9.75 6.96 -14.39
N ARG A 71 9.21 6.76 -13.18
CA ARG A 71 7.86 6.28 -12.88
C ARG A 71 7.25 7.19 -11.83
N TRP A 72 6.37 8.12 -12.26
CA TRP A 72 5.89 9.20 -11.38
C TRP A 72 7.04 10.00 -10.75
N GLY A 73 8.08 10.29 -11.55
CA GLY A 73 9.28 10.97 -11.06
C GLY A 73 10.27 10.08 -10.31
N ILE A 74 9.92 8.82 -10.02
CA ILE A 74 10.76 7.87 -9.28
C ILE A 74 11.66 7.10 -10.24
N PRO A 75 12.98 7.01 -10.00
CA PRO A 75 13.85 6.16 -10.80
C PRO A 75 13.41 4.70 -10.75
N LYS A 76 13.46 4.01 -11.88
CA LYS A 76 13.07 2.59 -11.96
C LYS A 76 13.79 1.69 -10.94
N SER A 77 15.07 1.96 -10.70
CA SER A 77 15.91 1.21 -9.75
C SER A 77 15.74 1.63 -8.29
N ALA A 78 14.89 2.61 -8.00
CA ALA A 78 14.70 3.15 -6.66
C ALA A 78 13.75 2.30 -5.81
N LEU A 79 13.01 1.37 -6.41
CA LEU A 79 12.04 0.53 -5.71
C LEU A 79 12.25 -0.94 -6.07
N SER A 80 11.91 -1.81 -5.12
CA SER A 80 11.77 -3.25 -5.34
C SER A 80 10.37 -3.65 -4.92
N VAL A 81 9.65 -4.34 -5.81
CA VAL A 81 8.25 -4.69 -5.57
C VAL A 81 8.08 -6.20 -5.63
N SER A 82 7.41 -6.76 -4.62
CA SER A 82 6.98 -8.15 -4.60
C SER A 82 5.47 -8.22 -4.64
N THR A 83 4.90 -8.72 -5.74
CA THR A 83 3.44 -8.88 -5.91
C THR A 83 3.02 -10.34 -5.78
N HIS A 84 1.91 -10.56 -5.11
CA HIS A 84 1.35 -11.88 -4.82
C HIS A 84 -0.15 -11.82 -5.03
N THR A 85 -0.65 -12.65 -5.93
CA THR A 85 -2.07 -12.64 -6.34
C THR A 85 -2.64 -14.06 -6.30
N GLY A 86 -3.96 -14.15 -6.17
CA GLY A 86 -4.69 -15.41 -6.29
C GLY A 86 -4.70 -16.28 -5.03
N TYR A 87 -4.50 -15.70 -3.85
CA TYR A 87 -4.75 -16.44 -2.60
C TYR A 87 -6.25 -16.70 -2.46
N SER A 88 -6.65 -17.95 -2.26
CA SER A 88 -8.07 -18.32 -2.08
C SER A 88 -8.65 -17.90 -0.73
N GLU A 89 -7.79 -17.71 0.28
CA GLU A 89 -8.19 -17.31 1.64
C GLU A 89 -7.37 -16.10 2.09
N GLN A 90 -8.05 -15.09 2.66
CA GLN A 90 -7.41 -13.86 3.13
C GLN A 90 -6.36 -14.12 4.21
N ALA A 91 -6.68 -14.98 5.19
CA ALA A 91 -5.77 -15.28 6.29
C ALA A 91 -4.51 -16.01 5.81
N ALA A 92 -4.65 -16.98 4.90
CA ALA A 92 -3.52 -17.70 4.34
C ALA A 92 -2.60 -16.75 3.55
N GLY A 93 -3.18 -15.88 2.71
CA GLY A 93 -2.40 -14.89 1.96
C GLY A 93 -1.65 -13.92 2.87
N LEU A 94 -2.29 -13.41 3.93
CA LEU A 94 -1.62 -12.52 4.88
C LEU A 94 -0.46 -13.19 5.61
N VAL A 95 -0.66 -14.44 6.07
CA VAL A 95 0.39 -15.21 6.76
C VAL A 95 1.57 -15.47 5.83
N ASP A 96 1.32 -15.82 4.56
CA ASP A 96 2.35 -16.09 3.56
C ASP A 96 3.14 -14.81 3.20
N VAL A 97 2.42 -13.71 2.95
CA VAL A 97 3.02 -12.39 2.66
C VAL A 97 3.93 -11.93 3.80
N VAL A 98 3.48 -12.04 5.05
CA VAL A 98 4.24 -11.59 6.22
C VAL A 98 5.42 -12.52 6.53
N ASN A 99 5.24 -13.84 6.47
CA ASN A 99 6.26 -14.77 6.94
C ASN A 99 7.27 -15.18 5.86
N ASN A 100 6.89 -15.20 4.59
CA ASN A 100 7.74 -15.71 3.51
C ASN A 100 8.19 -14.59 2.57
N HIS A 101 7.25 -13.75 2.11
CA HIS A 101 7.56 -12.75 1.08
C HIS A 101 8.20 -11.48 1.64
N THR A 102 7.76 -11.02 2.81
CA THR A 102 8.34 -9.84 3.47
C THR A 102 9.83 -10.04 3.80
N PRO A 103 10.26 -11.14 4.46
CA PRO A 103 11.68 -11.35 4.73
C PRO A 103 12.49 -11.56 3.45
N ALA A 104 11.92 -12.22 2.43
CA ALA A 104 12.59 -12.41 1.15
C ALA A 104 12.86 -11.06 0.44
N LEU A 105 11.87 -10.17 0.40
CA LEU A 105 12.03 -8.83 -0.16
C LEU A 105 13.04 -8.01 0.63
N LEU A 106 12.97 -8.00 1.97
CA LEU A 106 13.91 -7.27 2.81
C LEU A 106 15.36 -7.74 2.60
N ASN A 107 15.58 -9.05 2.53
CA ASN A 107 16.92 -9.60 2.28
C ASN A 107 17.41 -9.31 0.85
N SER A 108 16.51 -9.25 -0.14
CA SER A 108 16.86 -8.91 -1.52
C SER A 108 17.14 -7.41 -1.72
N ALA A 109 16.33 -6.54 -1.12
CA ALA A 109 16.44 -5.09 -1.24
C ALA A 109 17.60 -4.55 -0.38
N TYR A 110 17.89 -5.19 0.75
CA TYR A 110 18.89 -4.74 1.72
C TYR A 110 19.87 -5.86 2.11
N PRO A 111 20.63 -6.44 1.15
CA PRO A 111 21.49 -7.60 1.38
C PRO A 111 22.67 -7.33 2.31
N SER A 112 22.99 -6.06 2.59
CA SER A 112 24.12 -5.64 3.42
C SER A 112 23.72 -4.63 4.49
N ALA A 113 22.44 -4.63 4.91
CA ALA A 113 21.99 -3.78 6.01
C ALA A 113 22.75 -4.13 7.32
N PRO A 114 23.37 -3.15 7.99
CA PRO A 114 23.90 -3.33 9.34
C PRO A 114 22.81 -3.77 10.32
N ASP A 115 23.21 -4.42 11.41
CA ASP A 115 22.31 -4.61 12.55
C ASP A 115 21.86 -3.25 13.09
N ASP A 116 20.66 -3.21 13.67
CA ASP A 116 19.91 -2.02 14.10
C ASP A 116 19.47 -1.07 12.97
N SER A 117 19.67 -1.44 11.70
CA SER A 117 19.09 -0.68 10.57
C SER A 117 17.57 -0.76 10.59
N VAL A 118 16.92 0.39 10.46
CA VAL A 118 15.45 0.48 10.36
C VAL A 118 15.07 0.88 8.95
N VAL A 119 14.16 0.13 8.34
CA VAL A 119 13.61 0.40 7.01
C VAL A 119 12.09 0.37 7.06
N THR A 120 11.43 1.06 6.13
CA THR A 120 9.97 1.01 6.02
C THR A 120 9.58 0.25 4.76
N LEU A 121 8.51 -0.55 4.86
CA LEU A 121 7.86 -1.17 3.72
C LEU A 121 6.46 -0.61 3.56
N LEU A 122 6.05 -0.42 2.31
CA LEU A 122 4.67 -0.15 1.95
C LEU A 122 3.98 -1.45 1.54
N PHE A 123 2.88 -1.77 2.22
CA PHE A 123 1.98 -2.85 1.89
C PHE A 123 0.75 -2.28 1.19
N ALA A 124 0.45 -2.80 0.00
CA ALA A 124 -0.79 -2.53 -0.70
C ALA A 124 -1.56 -3.84 -0.83
N ARG A 125 -2.82 -3.89 -0.38
CA ARG A 125 -3.59 -5.13 -0.35
C ARG A 125 -5.02 -4.92 -0.80
N ASP A 126 -5.53 -5.85 -1.59
CA ASP A 126 -6.93 -5.96 -1.97
C ASP A 126 -7.53 -7.22 -1.34
N ASP A 127 -8.50 -7.04 -0.45
CA ASP A 127 -9.26 -8.13 0.16
C ASP A 127 -10.62 -8.26 -0.53
N HIS A 128 -10.89 -9.43 -1.09
CA HIS A 128 -12.15 -9.70 -1.78
C HIS A 128 -13.10 -10.45 -0.87
N TYR A 129 -14.34 -10.00 -0.79
CA TYR A 129 -15.38 -10.69 -0.04
C TYR A 129 -16.76 -10.50 -0.66
N ILE A 130 -17.64 -11.46 -0.40
CA ILE A 130 -19.06 -11.34 -0.67
C ILE A 130 -19.77 -11.17 0.66
N SER A 131 -20.77 -10.29 0.71
CA SER A 131 -21.61 -10.15 1.91
C SER A 131 -23.07 -9.94 1.57
N THR A 132 -23.94 -10.39 2.46
CA THR A 132 -25.38 -10.12 2.41
C THR A 132 -25.90 -9.82 3.82
N ALA A 133 -26.92 -8.96 3.91
CA ALA A 133 -27.57 -8.57 5.16
C ALA A 133 -28.97 -9.20 5.27
N MET A 134 -29.50 -9.31 6.49
CA MET A 134 -30.90 -9.70 6.66
C MET A 134 -31.82 -8.61 6.07
N GLY A 135 -32.77 -9.01 5.24
CA GLY A 135 -33.69 -8.10 4.55
C GLY A 135 -33.17 -7.58 3.21
N ASP A 136 -32.01 -8.05 2.74
CA ASP A 136 -31.53 -7.76 1.39
C ASP A 136 -32.46 -8.44 0.36
N THR A 137 -32.98 -7.66 -0.59
CA THR A 137 -33.97 -8.14 -1.59
C THR A 137 -33.32 -8.52 -2.93
N GLY A 138 -31.98 -8.59 -2.96
CA GLY A 138 -31.16 -8.85 -4.16
C GLY A 138 -30.75 -10.31 -4.35
N PRO A 139 -29.72 -10.58 -5.19
CA PRO A 139 -29.23 -11.93 -5.46
C PRO A 139 -28.60 -12.65 -4.25
N GLY A 140 -28.44 -11.97 -3.11
CA GLY A 140 -28.18 -12.58 -1.82
C GLY A 140 -29.50 -12.88 -1.11
N THR A 141 -29.83 -14.14 -0.90
CA THR A 141 -31.07 -14.51 -0.20
C THR A 141 -30.76 -15.15 1.14
N VAL A 142 -31.21 -14.50 2.21
CA VAL A 142 -31.27 -15.13 3.53
C VAL A 142 -32.68 -15.69 3.69
N THR A 143 -32.80 -17.01 3.69
CA THR A 143 -34.07 -17.70 3.91
C THR A 143 -34.08 -18.35 5.28
N VAL A 144 -35.18 -18.16 6.01
CA VAL A 144 -35.42 -18.86 7.27
C VAL A 144 -36.46 -19.93 6.99
N ASN A 145 -36.12 -21.17 7.29
CA ASN A 145 -37.07 -22.27 7.25
C ASN A 145 -37.80 -22.33 8.59
N ASP A 146 -39.03 -21.81 8.63
CA ASP A 146 -39.85 -21.74 9.84
C ASP A 146 -40.23 -23.12 10.42
N THR A 147 -40.08 -24.19 9.64
CA THR A 147 -40.42 -25.56 10.06
C THR A 147 -39.24 -26.28 10.71
N THR A 148 -38.02 -26.03 10.24
CA THR A 148 -36.80 -26.64 10.78
C THR A 148 -35.99 -25.70 11.67
N GLY A 149 -36.32 -24.41 11.69
CA GLY A 149 -35.51 -23.36 12.31
C GLY A 149 -34.18 -23.10 11.60
N ALA A 150 -33.93 -23.73 10.45
CA ALA A 150 -32.68 -23.59 9.72
C ALA A 150 -32.63 -22.26 8.96
N ILE A 151 -31.48 -21.60 9.02
CA ILE A 151 -31.18 -20.40 8.21
C ILE A 151 -30.32 -20.86 7.04
N ALA A 152 -30.79 -20.65 5.81
CA ALA A 152 -29.99 -20.88 4.61
C ALA A 152 -29.62 -19.53 3.99
N VAL A 153 -28.34 -19.33 3.75
CA VAL A 153 -27.81 -18.11 3.15
C VAL A 153 -27.28 -18.46 1.76
N GLY A 154 -27.93 -17.92 0.73
CA GLY A 154 -27.48 -17.99 -0.65
C GLY A 154 -26.67 -16.75 -0.99
N LEU A 155 -25.41 -16.95 -1.38
CA LEU A 155 -24.48 -15.91 -1.86
C LEU A 155 -24.29 -15.97 -3.39
N ALA A 156 -25.14 -16.73 -4.08
CA ALA A 156 -25.04 -16.90 -5.52
C ALA A 156 -25.52 -15.63 -6.25
N GLY A 157 -24.63 -14.97 -6.99
CA GLY A 157 -24.95 -13.78 -7.79
C GLY A 157 -24.83 -12.45 -7.04
N THR A 158 -24.44 -12.46 -5.76
CA THR A 158 -24.02 -11.25 -5.06
C THR A 158 -22.68 -10.74 -5.59
N HIS A 159 -22.50 -9.42 -5.58
CA HIS A 159 -21.27 -8.80 -6.06
C HIS A 159 -20.11 -9.05 -5.10
N VAL A 160 -18.94 -9.37 -5.67
CA VAL A 160 -17.67 -9.34 -4.94
C VAL A 160 -17.35 -7.89 -4.62
N THR A 161 -17.16 -7.61 -3.34
CA THR A 161 -16.69 -6.33 -2.82
C THR A 161 -15.20 -6.44 -2.58
N THR A 162 -14.45 -5.45 -3.06
CA THR A 162 -13.00 -5.35 -2.85
C THR A 162 -12.72 -4.24 -1.85
N TYR A 163 -11.94 -4.56 -0.83
CA TYR A 163 -11.44 -3.61 0.17
C TYR A 163 -9.94 -3.42 0.01
N SER A 164 -9.56 -2.24 -0.47
CA SER A 164 -8.17 -1.86 -0.67
C SER A 164 -7.58 -1.22 0.58
N THR A 165 -6.35 -1.61 0.92
CA THR A 165 -5.60 -1.03 2.03
C THR A 165 -4.19 -0.66 1.58
N LEU A 166 -3.70 0.46 2.11
CA LEU A 166 -2.30 0.87 2.03
C LEU A 166 -1.82 1.03 3.48
N ASN A 167 -0.74 0.36 3.83
CA ASN A 167 -0.19 0.40 5.19
C ASN A 167 1.34 0.45 5.15
N TRP A 168 1.92 1.23 6.04
CA TRP A 168 3.35 1.33 6.23
C TRP A 168 3.74 0.52 7.46
N ALA A 169 4.72 -0.36 7.32
CA ALA A 169 5.25 -1.10 8.47
C ALA A 169 6.77 -1.02 8.49
N PRO A 170 7.36 -0.59 9.62
CA PRO A 170 8.80 -0.56 9.76
C PRO A 170 9.36 -1.90 10.22
N PHE A 171 10.60 -2.17 9.81
CA PHE A 171 11.34 -3.37 10.16
C PHE A 171 12.75 -3.01 10.60
N THR A 172 13.24 -3.69 11.63
CA THR A 172 14.61 -3.55 12.13
C THR A 172 15.41 -4.80 11.80
N LYS A 173 16.64 -4.60 11.30
CA LYS A 173 17.60 -5.68 11.10
C LYS A 173 18.24 -6.05 12.44
N THR A 174 18.15 -7.31 12.82
CA THR A 174 18.83 -7.92 13.98
C THR A 174 19.80 -8.99 13.50
N ALA A 175 20.65 -9.50 14.40
CA ALA A 175 21.58 -10.59 14.07
C ALA A 175 20.84 -11.84 13.54
N GLU A 176 19.62 -12.10 14.01
CA GLU A 176 18.79 -13.24 13.63
C GLU A 176 17.97 -13.02 12.35
N GLY A 177 17.82 -11.77 11.90
CA GLY A 177 17.05 -11.42 10.71
C GLY A 177 16.25 -10.14 10.87
N TRP A 178 15.27 -9.94 10.00
CA TRP A 178 14.37 -8.79 10.06
C TRP A 178 13.21 -9.08 11.02
N ILE A 179 12.92 -8.12 11.90
CA ILE A 179 11.76 -8.15 12.79
C ILE A 179 10.93 -6.88 12.61
N ALA A 180 9.63 -6.95 12.92
CA ALA A 180 8.79 -5.76 12.96
C ALA A 180 9.32 -4.77 14.00
N ALA A 181 9.42 -3.50 13.62
CA ALA A 181 9.88 -2.42 14.48
C ALA A 181 8.69 -1.68 15.09
N ASP A 182 8.96 -0.91 16.15
CA ASP A 182 7.97 0.05 16.66
C ASP A 182 7.77 1.19 15.65
N VAL A 183 6.52 1.54 15.40
CA VAL A 183 6.15 2.61 14.45
C VAL A 183 6.43 3.99 15.01
N TYR A 184 6.34 4.18 16.33
CA TYR A 184 6.46 5.52 16.92
C TYR A 184 7.83 6.18 16.69
N PRO A 185 8.97 5.50 16.94
CA PRO A 185 10.28 6.11 16.70
C PRO A 185 10.54 6.44 15.22
N VAL A 186 9.95 5.66 14.31
CA VAL A 186 10.09 5.87 12.86
C VAL A 186 9.30 7.10 12.42
N VAL A 187 8.08 7.27 12.93
CA VAL A 187 7.27 8.47 12.66
C VAL A 187 7.93 9.71 13.24
N ASP A 188 8.44 9.65 14.48
CA ASP A 188 9.14 10.79 15.11
C ASP A 188 10.41 11.19 14.32
N ASN A 189 11.18 10.19 13.86
CA ASN A 189 12.35 10.43 13.02
C ASN A 189 11.94 11.05 11.68
N LEU A 190 10.91 10.52 11.04
CA LEU A 190 10.40 11.05 9.79
C LEU A 190 9.93 12.50 9.93
N VAL A 191 9.17 12.85 10.98
CA VAL A 191 8.74 14.23 11.25
C VAL A 191 9.95 15.14 11.39
N THR A 192 10.99 14.68 12.10
CA THR A 192 12.25 15.42 12.26
C THR A 192 12.97 15.62 10.92
N GLN A 193 13.06 14.57 10.11
CA GLN A 193 13.69 14.60 8.78
C GLN A 193 12.93 15.53 7.82
N LEU A 194 11.60 15.43 7.76
CA LEU A 194 10.75 16.29 6.94
C LEU A 194 10.88 17.76 7.36
N GLY A 195 10.91 18.05 8.67
CA GLY A 195 11.16 19.40 9.19
C GLY A 195 12.56 19.94 8.85
N SER A 196 13.54 19.07 8.59
CA SER A 196 14.88 19.49 8.14
C SER A 196 14.97 19.77 6.64
N VAL A 197 14.05 19.21 5.85
CA VAL A 197 14.00 19.32 4.39
C VAL A 197 13.13 20.49 3.94
N ILE A 198 12.07 20.81 4.70
CA ILE A 198 11.18 21.95 4.47
C ILE A 198 11.47 22.99 5.55
N THR A 199 12.25 24.02 5.22
CA THR A 199 12.54 25.08 6.20
C THR A 199 11.39 26.08 6.28
N ASP A 200 11.29 26.81 7.40
CA ASP A 200 10.34 27.93 7.52
C ASP A 200 10.52 28.98 6.40
N ALA A 201 11.73 29.10 5.85
CA ALA A 201 12.02 29.95 4.69
C ALA A 201 11.38 29.41 3.40
N ASP A 202 11.36 28.09 3.19
CA ASP A 202 10.69 27.45 2.06
C ASP A 202 9.16 27.60 2.17
N LEU A 203 8.59 27.39 3.36
CA LEU A 203 7.17 27.63 3.63
C LEU A 203 6.79 29.10 3.40
N THR A 204 7.66 30.02 3.81
CA THR A 204 7.46 31.47 3.59
C THR A 204 7.53 31.81 2.10
N ALA A 205 8.45 31.22 1.34
CA ALA A 205 8.56 31.38 -0.11
C ALA A 205 7.33 30.81 -0.85
N LEU A 206 6.79 29.67 -0.40
CA LEU A 206 5.58 29.04 -0.95
C LEU A 206 4.29 29.82 -0.63
N SER A 207 4.26 30.55 0.48
CA SER A 207 3.15 31.46 0.82
C SER A 207 3.20 32.79 0.05
N GLY A 208 4.32 33.08 -0.60
CA GLY A 208 4.61 34.32 -1.31
C GLY A 208 4.12 34.38 -2.76
N GLY A 209 2.80 34.26 -2.99
CA GLY A 209 2.15 34.85 -4.17
C GLY A 209 2.35 34.21 -5.54
N VAL A 210 2.85 32.98 -5.65
CA VAL A 210 2.86 32.24 -6.92
C VAL A 210 1.64 31.32 -6.98
N THR A 211 0.89 31.37 -8.07
CA THR A 211 -0.21 30.44 -8.35
C THR A 211 0.33 29.00 -8.24
N PRO A 212 -0.15 28.17 -7.29
CA PRO A 212 0.38 26.84 -7.07
C PRO A 212 0.23 26.00 -8.34
N ASP A 213 1.29 25.31 -8.76
CA ASP A 213 1.17 24.21 -9.73
C ASP A 213 0.67 22.93 -9.02
N ASP A 214 0.26 21.93 -9.79
CA ASP A 214 -0.32 20.69 -9.24
C ASP A 214 0.65 19.95 -8.31
N LEU A 215 1.97 20.13 -8.50
CA LEU A 215 3.01 19.56 -7.65
C LEU A 215 3.06 20.28 -6.29
N ASP A 216 2.82 21.59 -6.28
CA ASP A 216 2.73 22.39 -5.06
C ASP A 216 1.45 22.09 -4.26
N LEU A 217 0.36 21.72 -4.94
CA LEU A 217 -0.86 21.23 -4.29
C LEU A 217 -0.66 19.83 -3.68
N ALA A 218 0.01 18.90 -4.38
CA ALA A 218 0.34 17.58 -3.84
C ALA A 218 1.25 17.68 -2.60
N ARG A 219 2.24 18.57 -2.64
CA ARG A 219 3.10 18.87 -1.47
C ARG A 219 2.32 19.48 -0.30
N ARG A 220 1.42 20.43 -0.56
CA ARG A 220 0.53 20.98 0.48
C ARG A 220 -0.42 19.93 1.05
N GLY A 221 -0.87 18.98 0.24
CA GLY A 221 -1.64 17.82 0.67
C GLY A 221 -0.84 16.95 1.64
N ALA A 222 0.40 16.60 1.29
CA ALA A 222 1.29 15.84 2.16
C ALA A 222 1.58 16.57 3.50
N ILE A 223 1.80 17.88 3.47
CA ILE A 223 2.00 18.72 4.67
C ILE A 223 0.72 18.74 5.54
N SER A 224 -0.45 18.90 4.92
CA SER A 224 -1.73 18.92 5.64
C SER A 224 -2.05 17.57 6.31
N VAL A 225 -1.64 16.46 5.70
CA VAL A 225 -1.81 15.12 6.29
C VAL A 225 -0.84 14.92 7.45
N ALA A 226 0.40 15.38 7.32
CA ALA A 226 1.41 15.29 8.39
C ALA A 226 1.12 16.20 9.60
N GLN A 227 0.36 17.28 9.43
CA GLN A 227 0.03 18.22 10.53
C GLN A 227 -1.25 17.88 11.30
N ASN A 228 -2.09 16.97 10.78
CA ASN A 228 -3.37 16.60 11.40
C ASN A 228 -3.35 15.23 12.10
N TYR A 229 -2.17 14.63 12.26
CA TYR A 229 -1.90 13.44 13.08
C TYR A 229 -0.69 13.70 13.99
#